data_AF-A0A3D3FEM5-F1
#
_entry.id   AF-A0A3D3FEM5-F1
#
_cell.length_a   1.000
_cell.length_b   1.000
_cell.length_c   1.000
_cell.angle_alpha   90.00
_cell.angle_beta   90.00
_cell.angle_gamma   90.00
#
_symmetry.space_group_name_H-M   'P 1'
#
loop_
_entity.id
_entity.type
_entity.pdbx_description
1 polymer ?
#
loop_
_entity_poly.entity_id
_entity_poly.type
_entity_poly.pdbx_seq_one_letter_code
_entity_poly.pdbx_strand_id
1 'polypeptide(L)'
;EKESAPGAVIIHFFGGIHEIYFPYVLMHPMLLLSVIFGGMSADLVFVLTGAGLVASPAPGSIIAEILMCPKGGLLPVLAGILTGTVVSLLISMPILKRVNLKNTDDNSFEMAKETVAQMKSGSKEEKSTEANETAENTDKAVSVDEIPSKIIFACDAGMGSSAMGETILKKKLKEAGIDIAVSHSAVNELPQDAEVVFTQESLEERAKQIVPNAHIITVENFLDSTPYDNYILALKAKIDQQK
;
A
#
# COMPACT_ATOMS: atom_id res chain seq x y z
N GLU A 1 -12.68 -6.01 4.09
CA GLU A 1 -12.83 -6.64 2.74
C GLU A 1 -14.28 -7.00 2.36
N LYS A 2 -14.96 -7.86 3.12
CA LYS A 2 -16.25 -8.46 2.72
C LYS A 2 -17.41 -7.48 2.52
N GLU A 3 -17.46 -6.39 3.28
CA GLU A 3 -18.53 -5.39 3.14
C GLU A 3 -18.33 -4.46 1.94
N SER A 4 -17.08 -4.15 1.61
CA SER A 4 -16.73 -3.25 0.50
C SER A 4 -16.73 -3.92 -0.88
N ALA A 5 -16.52 -5.24 -0.93
CA ALA A 5 -16.35 -5.97 -2.19
C ALA A 5 -17.59 -5.90 -3.13
N PRO A 6 -18.84 -6.04 -2.65
CA PRO A 6 -20.02 -5.94 -3.54
C PRO A 6 -20.14 -4.58 -4.24
N GLY A 7 -19.84 -3.49 -3.52
CA GLY A 7 -19.84 -2.14 -4.09
C GLY A 7 -18.73 -1.95 -5.13
N ALA A 8 -17.52 -2.44 -4.83
CA ALA A 8 -16.39 -2.39 -5.75
C ALA A 8 -16.65 -3.14 -7.06
N VAL A 9 -17.31 -4.30 -7.01
CA VAL A 9 -17.69 -5.07 -8.22
C VAL A 9 -18.62 -4.27 -9.13
N ILE A 10 -19.61 -3.58 -8.57
CA ILE A 10 -20.56 -2.76 -9.35
C ILE A 10 -19.83 -1.62 -10.04
N ILE A 11 -18.98 -0.91 -9.31
CA ILE A 11 -18.21 0.24 -9.82
C ILE A 11 -17.21 -0.22 -10.90
N HIS A 12 -16.55 -1.35 -10.69
CA HIS A 12 -15.65 -1.94 -11.68
C HIS A 12 -16.38 -2.34 -12.96
N PHE A 13 -17.45 -3.13 -12.82
CA PHE A 13 -18.16 -3.73 -13.96
C PHE A 13 -18.92 -2.69 -14.80
N PHE A 14 -19.67 -1.80 -14.14
CA PHE A 14 -20.49 -0.79 -14.83
C PHE A 14 -19.78 0.56 -14.98
N GLY A 15 -18.96 0.95 -14.02
CA GLY A 15 -18.22 2.21 -14.06
C GLY A 15 -16.90 2.12 -14.83
N GLY A 16 -16.34 0.92 -15.01
CA GLY A 16 -15.08 0.73 -15.71
C GLY A 16 -13.88 1.29 -14.96
N ILE A 17 -13.98 1.46 -13.63
CA ILE A 17 -12.89 1.93 -12.78
C ILE A 17 -12.09 0.72 -12.33
N HIS A 18 -11.09 0.35 -13.13
CA HIS A 18 -10.21 -0.80 -12.87
C HIS A 18 -9.29 -0.59 -11.67
N GLU A 19 -9.12 0.62 -11.18
CA GLU A 19 -8.24 0.89 -10.05
C GLU A 19 -8.83 0.42 -8.70
N ILE A 20 -10.15 0.20 -8.64
CA ILE A 20 -10.83 -0.15 -7.39
C ILE A 20 -10.53 -1.57 -6.92
N TYR A 21 -10.04 -2.45 -7.80
CA TYR A 21 -9.65 -3.82 -7.43
C TYR A 21 -8.19 -3.92 -6.97
N PHE A 22 -7.34 -2.92 -7.22
CA PHE A 22 -5.91 -2.98 -6.89
C PHE A 22 -5.62 -3.24 -5.41
N PRO A 23 -6.32 -2.61 -4.44
CA PRO A 23 -6.08 -2.89 -3.03
C PRO A 23 -6.31 -4.38 -2.72
N TYR A 24 -7.35 -4.99 -3.27
CA TYR A 24 -7.67 -6.41 -3.07
C TYR A 24 -6.59 -7.35 -3.65
N VAL A 25 -5.98 -6.97 -4.78
CA VAL A 25 -4.88 -7.76 -5.37
C VAL A 25 -3.57 -7.57 -4.59
N LEU A 26 -3.28 -6.36 -4.12
CA LEU A 26 -2.05 -6.06 -3.38
C LEU A 26 -2.03 -6.67 -1.97
N MET A 27 -3.19 -6.91 -1.36
CA MET A 27 -3.27 -7.66 -0.10
C MET A 27 -2.71 -9.07 -0.25
N HIS A 28 -2.87 -9.68 -1.43
CA HIS A 28 -2.35 -11.00 -1.74
C HIS A 28 -1.70 -11.01 -3.12
N PRO A 29 -0.41 -10.65 -3.25
CA PRO A 29 0.28 -10.47 -4.54
C PRO A 29 0.18 -11.66 -5.51
N MET A 30 -0.02 -12.88 -4.99
CA MET A 30 -0.28 -14.07 -5.82
C MET A 30 -1.54 -13.93 -6.71
N LEU A 31 -2.50 -13.08 -6.35
CA LEU A 31 -3.68 -12.76 -7.16
C LEU A 31 -3.33 -11.98 -8.43
N LEU A 32 -2.16 -11.35 -8.51
CA LEU A 32 -1.69 -10.71 -9.74
C LEU A 32 -1.59 -11.72 -10.89
N LEU A 33 -1.22 -12.96 -10.55
CA LEU A 33 -1.18 -14.08 -11.50
C LEU A 33 -2.57 -14.38 -12.09
N SER A 34 -3.65 -14.25 -11.30
CA SER A 34 -5.01 -14.48 -11.80
C SER A 34 -5.49 -13.38 -12.73
N VAL A 35 -5.06 -12.14 -12.51
CA VAL A 35 -5.35 -10.99 -13.39
C VAL A 35 -4.63 -11.15 -14.73
N ILE A 36 -3.34 -11.49 -14.71
CA ILE A 36 -2.54 -11.70 -15.94
C ILE A 36 -3.15 -12.83 -16.78
N PHE A 37 -3.33 -14.01 -16.20
CA PHE A 37 -3.86 -15.15 -16.95
C PHE A 37 -5.32 -14.95 -17.39
N GLY A 38 -6.11 -14.21 -16.61
CA GLY A 38 -7.44 -13.77 -17.00
C GLY A 38 -7.40 -12.96 -18.30
N GLY A 39 -6.62 -11.88 -18.31
CA GLY A 39 -6.43 -11.02 -19.49
C GLY A 39 -5.91 -11.79 -20.71
N MET A 40 -4.84 -12.57 -20.53
CA MET A 40 -4.28 -13.39 -21.61
C MET A 40 -5.29 -14.37 -22.21
N SER A 41 -6.15 -14.97 -21.38
CA SER A 41 -7.18 -15.89 -21.87
C SER A 41 -8.30 -15.20 -22.63
N ALA A 42 -8.67 -13.98 -22.22
CA ALA A 42 -9.65 -13.15 -22.95
C ALA A 42 -9.07 -12.72 -24.31
N ASP A 43 -7.83 -12.22 -24.33
CA ASP A 43 -7.13 -11.84 -25.56
C ASP A 43 -7.00 -13.00 -26.53
N LEU A 44 -6.71 -14.21 -26.03
CA LEU A 44 -6.66 -15.41 -26.86
C LEU A 44 -8.01 -15.69 -27.54
N VAL A 45 -9.12 -15.56 -26.80
CA VAL A 45 -10.46 -15.71 -27.39
C VAL A 45 -10.72 -14.62 -28.43
N PHE A 46 -10.34 -13.38 -28.18
CA PHE A 46 -10.50 -12.30 -29.15
C PHE A 46 -9.71 -12.55 -30.43
N VAL A 47 -8.46 -12.99 -30.33
CA VAL A 47 -7.63 -13.36 -31.48
C VAL A 47 -8.24 -14.54 -32.25
N LEU A 48 -8.71 -15.58 -31.57
CA LEU A 48 -9.28 -16.77 -32.22
C LEU A 48 -10.62 -16.49 -32.91
N THR A 49 -11.44 -15.63 -32.33
CA THR A 49 -12.77 -15.30 -32.85
C THR A 49 -12.77 -14.10 -33.78
N GLY A 50 -11.63 -13.41 -33.95
CA GLY A 50 -11.54 -12.15 -34.67
C GLY A 50 -12.36 -11.03 -34.01
N ALA A 51 -12.58 -11.12 -32.70
CA ALA A 51 -13.31 -10.10 -31.96
C ALA A 51 -12.48 -8.81 -31.89
N GLY A 52 -13.17 -7.68 -31.99
CA GLY A 52 -12.57 -6.37 -31.89
C GLY A 52 -13.62 -5.30 -31.65
N LEU A 53 -13.19 -4.16 -31.13
CA LEU A 53 -14.03 -3.00 -30.90
C LEU A 53 -13.78 -1.95 -31.97
N VAL A 54 -14.80 -1.14 -32.26
CA VAL A 54 -14.74 -0.05 -33.25
C VAL A 54 -13.78 1.06 -32.78
N ALA A 55 -13.69 1.25 -31.46
CA ALA A 55 -12.74 2.14 -30.81
C ALA A 55 -12.39 1.59 -29.42
N SER A 56 -11.33 2.12 -28.80
CA SER A 56 -10.98 1.79 -27.43
C SER A 56 -12.10 2.24 -26.48
N PRO A 57 -12.63 1.36 -25.61
CA PRO A 57 -13.68 1.70 -24.67
C PRO A 57 -13.10 2.53 -23.53
N ALA A 58 -13.58 3.76 -23.38
CA ALA A 58 -13.23 4.64 -22.27
C ALA A 58 -14.52 5.20 -21.63
N PRO A 59 -14.78 4.94 -20.33
CA PRO A 59 -14.08 4.05 -19.40
C PRO A 59 -14.25 2.56 -19.78
N GLY A 60 -13.35 1.69 -19.29
CA GLY A 60 -13.32 0.24 -19.58
C GLY A 60 -14.44 -0.56 -18.90
N SER A 61 -15.68 -0.06 -19.01
CA SER A 61 -16.89 -0.69 -18.49
C SER A 61 -17.50 -1.64 -19.52
N ILE A 62 -18.27 -2.62 -19.05
CA ILE A 62 -19.02 -3.53 -19.93
C ILE A 62 -20.01 -2.77 -20.81
N ILE A 63 -20.61 -1.68 -20.29
CA ILE A 63 -21.52 -0.84 -21.06
C ILE A 63 -20.77 -0.20 -22.24
N ALA A 64 -19.57 0.34 -22.00
CA ALA A 64 -18.76 0.94 -23.04
C ALA A 64 -18.29 -0.09 -24.08
N GLU A 65 -17.90 -1.29 -23.65
CA GLU A 65 -17.53 -2.38 -24.56
C GLU A 65 -18.70 -2.79 -25.47
N ILE A 66 -19.89 -2.98 -24.91
CA ILE A 66 -21.09 -3.32 -25.68
C ILE A 66 -21.41 -2.21 -26.69
N LEU A 67 -21.27 -0.94 -26.30
CA LEU A 67 -21.54 0.20 -27.16
C LEU A 67 -20.53 0.33 -28.32
N MET A 68 -19.28 -0.07 -28.08
CA MET A 68 -18.19 -0.04 -29.05
C MET A 68 -18.08 -1.32 -29.89
N CYS A 69 -18.93 -2.34 -29.65
CA CYS A 69 -18.94 -3.56 -30.44
C CYS A 69 -19.48 -3.32 -31.86
N PRO A 70 -18.82 -3.85 -32.92
CA PRO A 70 -19.35 -3.81 -34.27
C PRO A 70 -20.62 -4.68 -34.37
N LYS A 71 -21.48 -4.36 -35.34
CA LYS A 71 -22.73 -5.11 -35.58
C LYS A 71 -22.41 -6.58 -35.88
N GLY A 72 -22.85 -7.49 -35.00
CA GLY A 72 -22.58 -8.93 -35.09
C GLY A 72 -21.35 -9.43 -34.31
N GLY A 73 -20.51 -8.54 -33.79
CA GLY A 73 -19.29 -8.88 -33.01
C GLY A 73 -19.50 -9.01 -31.51
N LEU A 74 -20.71 -8.73 -31.00
CA LEU A 74 -21.01 -8.72 -29.57
C LEU A 74 -20.79 -10.07 -28.89
N LEU A 75 -21.16 -11.17 -29.57
CA LEU A 75 -21.11 -12.51 -28.98
C LEU A 75 -19.66 -13.00 -28.75
N PRO A 76 -18.73 -12.84 -29.72
CA PRO A 76 -17.29 -13.02 -29.50
C PRO A 76 -16.71 -12.17 -28.36
N VAL A 77 -17.10 -10.89 -28.26
CA VAL A 77 -16.58 -9.98 -27.22
C VAL A 77 -17.04 -10.43 -25.83
N LEU A 78 -18.34 -10.71 -25.66
CA LEU A 78 -18.86 -11.23 -24.39
C LEU A 78 -18.27 -12.60 -24.02
N ALA A 79 -18.00 -13.45 -25.02
CA ALA A 79 -17.34 -14.73 -24.79
C ALA A 79 -15.92 -14.55 -24.22
N GLY A 80 -15.11 -13.65 -24.76
CA GLY A 80 -13.76 -13.40 -24.24
C GLY A 80 -13.77 -12.82 -22.82
N ILE A 81 -14.66 -11.86 -22.53
CA ILE A 81 -14.84 -11.30 -21.18
C ILE A 81 -15.25 -12.39 -20.18
N LEU A 82 -16.18 -13.26 -20.58
CA LEU A 82 -16.62 -14.38 -19.75
C LEU A 82 -15.48 -15.38 -19.51
N THR A 83 -14.71 -15.71 -20.54
CA THR A 83 -13.55 -16.60 -20.43
C THR A 83 -12.51 -16.03 -19.45
N GLY A 84 -12.16 -14.75 -19.58
CA GLY A 84 -11.24 -14.08 -18.66
C GLY A 84 -11.73 -14.15 -17.21
N THR A 85 -13.02 -13.87 -16.99
CA THR A 85 -13.66 -13.94 -15.67
C THR A 85 -13.56 -15.35 -15.07
N VAL A 86 -13.86 -16.38 -15.87
CA VAL A 86 -13.81 -17.79 -15.43
C VAL A 86 -12.37 -18.20 -15.09
N VAL A 87 -11.39 -17.85 -15.93
CA VAL A 87 -9.98 -18.18 -15.69
C VAL A 87 -9.45 -17.47 -14.44
N SER A 88 -9.70 -16.17 -14.28
CA SER A 88 -9.33 -15.44 -13.07
C SER A 88 -9.97 -16.02 -11.82
N LEU A 89 -11.24 -16.45 -11.89
CA LEU A 89 -11.92 -17.10 -10.77
C LEU A 89 -11.28 -18.45 -10.41
N LEU A 90 -10.99 -19.28 -11.41
CA LEU A 90 -10.38 -20.61 -11.22
C LEU A 90 -8.99 -20.53 -10.59
N ILE A 91 -8.21 -19.50 -10.94
CA ILE A 91 -6.88 -19.27 -10.35
C ILE A 91 -6.99 -18.63 -8.97
N SER A 92 -7.90 -17.67 -8.79
CA SER A 92 -8.06 -16.95 -7.51
C SER A 92 -8.65 -17.84 -6.41
N MET A 93 -9.55 -18.76 -6.74
CA MET A 93 -10.24 -19.62 -5.78
C MET A 93 -9.29 -20.48 -4.91
N PRO A 94 -8.30 -21.21 -5.43
CA PRO A 94 -7.33 -21.94 -4.62
C PRO A 94 -6.36 -21.02 -3.87
N ILE A 95 -6.00 -19.87 -4.42
CA ILE A 95 -5.12 -18.88 -3.76
C ILE A 95 -5.82 -18.34 -2.51
N LEU A 96 -7.04 -17.83 -2.66
CA LEU A 96 -7.85 -17.28 -1.56
C LEU A 96 -8.23 -18.33 -0.52
N LYS A 97 -8.37 -19.61 -0.91
CA LYS A 97 -8.60 -20.70 0.06
C LYS A 97 -7.36 -21.05 0.89
N ARG A 98 -6.16 -20.86 0.36
CA ARG A 98 -4.89 -21.12 1.07
C ARG A 98 -4.48 -19.94 1.95
N VAL A 99 -4.85 -18.74 1.55
CA VAL A 99 -4.76 -17.55 2.38
C VAL A 99 -5.79 -17.70 3.51
N ASN A 100 -5.31 -18.11 4.67
CA ASN A 100 -6.14 -18.34 5.85
C ASN A 100 -6.84 -17.03 6.26
N LEU A 101 -8.16 -16.94 6.08
CA LEU A 101 -9.06 -15.85 6.50
C LEU A 101 -9.00 -15.49 8.01
N LYS A 102 -8.13 -16.14 8.79
CA LYS A 102 -7.98 -15.96 10.24
C LYS A 102 -6.87 -14.99 10.65
N ASN A 103 -5.98 -14.57 9.74
CA ASN A 103 -4.86 -13.67 10.04
C ASN A 103 -4.85 -12.41 9.14
N THR A 104 -6.00 -12.03 8.57
CA THR A 104 -6.12 -10.75 7.90
C THR A 104 -6.33 -9.70 8.99
N ASP A 105 -5.23 -9.12 9.51
CA ASP A 105 -5.28 -7.91 10.34
C ASP A 105 -6.16 -6.90 9.58
N ASP A 106 -7.19 -6.34 10.22
CA ASP A 106 -8.15 -5.40 9.59
C ASP A 106 -7.45 -4.23 8.87
N ASN A 107 -6.22 -3.93 9.27
CA ASN A 107 -5.35 -2.91 8.68
C ASN A 107 -4.80 -3.25 7.29
N SER A 108 -4.77 -4.52 6.89
CA SER A 108 -4.17 -4.95 5.61
C SER A 108 -4.87 -4.38 4.38
N PHE A 109 -6.18 -4.18 4.44
CA PHE A 109 -6.94 -3.57 3.35
C PHE A 109 -6.70 -2.05 3.26
N GLU A 110 -6.66 -1.35 4.39
CA GLU A 110 -6.33 0.07 4.43
C GLU A 110 -4.88 0.32 3.98
N MET A 111 -3.93 -0.52 4.40
CA MET A 111 -2.55 -0.50 3.92
C MET A 111 -2.47 -0.64 2.39
N ALA A 112 -3.16 -1.62 1.81
CA ALA A 112 -3.15 -1.84 0.37
C ALA A 112 -3.80 -0.68 -0.41
N LYS A 113 -4.87 -0.09 0.14
CA LYS A 113 -5.54 1.09 -0.44
C LYS A 113 -4.62 2.30 -0.45
N GLU A 114 -3.84 2.47 0.60
CA GLU A 114 -2.86 3.52 0.71
C GLU A 114 -1.70 3.35 -0.26
N THR A 115 -1.15 2.13 -0.40
CA THR A 115 -0.11 1.83 -1.39
C THR A 115 -0.58 2.19 -2.81
N VAL A 116 -1.83 1.88 -3.15
CA VAL A 116 -2.42 2.27 -4.45
C VAL A 116 -2.52 3.79 -4.58
N ALA A 117 -2.90 4.51 -3.52
CA ALA A 117 -2.97 5.96 -3.53
C ALA A 117 -1.58 6.60 -3.76
N GLN A 118 -0.54 6.08 -3.10
CA GLN A 118 0.84 6.51 -3.26
C GLN A 118 1.37 6.26 -4.68
N MET A 119 1.09 5.08 -5.27
CA MET A 119 1.47 4.77 -6.65
C MET A 119 0.82 5.71 -7.67
N LYS A 120 -0.44 6.12 -7.44
CA LYS A 120 -1.13 7.09 -8.31
C LYS A 120 -0.52 8.49 -8.23
N SER A 121 -0.08 8.93 -7.05
CA SER A 121 0.58 10.23 -6.87
C SER A 121 2.02 10.26 -7.40
N GLY A 122 2.71 9.11 -7.47
CA GLY A 122 4.08 9.00 -7.97
C GLY A 122 4.21 8.97 -9.49
N SER A 123 3.11 8.99 -10.25
CA SER A 123 3.11 8.85 -11.72
C SER A 123 3.45 10.16 -12.48
N LYS A 124 4.21 11.06 -11.86
CA LYS A 124 4.89 12.17 -12.54
C LYS A 124 6.37 12.11 -12.18
N GLU A 125 7.10 11.22 -12.87
CA GLU A 125 8.52 11.31 -13.24
C GLU A 125 9.08 9.90 -13.46
N GLU A 126 8.89 9.37 -14.67
CA GLU A 126 9.88 8.44 -15.21
C GLU A 126 10.99 9.25 -15.85
N LYS A 127 12.18 9.21 -15.25
CA LYS A 127 13.42 9.28 -16.01
C LYS A 127 14.42 8.29 -15.43
N SER A 128 14.73 7.32 -16.28
CA SER A 128 15.86 6.40 -16.22
C SER A 128 17.13 7.01 -15.65
N THR A 129 17.81 6.29 -14.76
CA THR A 129 19.26 6.06 -14.86
C THR A 129 19.62 4.78 -14.09
N GLU A 130 20.24 3.84 -14.80
CA GLU A 130 21.02 2.74 -14.24
C GLU A 130 22.26 3.30 -13.51
N ALA A 131 22.63 2.74 -12.35
CA ALA A 131 23.98 2.27 -12.03
C ALA A 131 24.28 2.28 -10.53
N ASN A 132 25.01 1.23 -10.14
CA ASN A 132 25.88 1.10 -8.98
C ASN A 132 25.24 0.97 -7.60
N GLU A 133 24.95 -0.29 -7.28
CA GLU A 133 25.32 -0.86 -6.00
C GLU A 133 26.77 -0.49 -5.65
N THR A 134 26.95 0.33 -4.63
CA THR A 134 28.15 0.30 -3.80
C THR A 134 27.69 0.50 -2.37
N ALA A 135 27.88 -0.57 -1.59
CA ALA A 135 27.57 -0.62 -0.18
C ALA A 135 28.33 0.46 0.59
N GLU A 136 27.63 1.23 1.43
CA GLU A 136 28.18 1.76 2.67
C GLU A 136 27.12 1.64 3.78
N ASN A 137 27.35 0.65 4.64
CA ASN A 137 26.82 0.60 5.99
C ASN A 137 27.13 1.90 6.71
N THR A 138 26.11 2.61 7.17
CA THR A 138 26.25 3.43 8.38
C THR A 138 25.13 3.07 9.34
N ASP A 139 25.47 2.14 10.25
CA ASP A 139 24.87 2.04 11.59
C ASP A 139 24.87 3.44 12.22
N LYS A 140 23.82 4.22 12.01
CA LYS A 140 23.47 5.30 12.93
C LYS A 140 22.86 4.64 14.15
N ALA A 141 23.71 4.39 15.15
CA ALA A 141 23.28 3.99 16.48
C ALA A 141 22.19 4.98 16.95
N VAL A 142 20.97 4.48 17.08
CA VAL A 142 19.81 5.22 17.57
C VAL A 142 20.06 5.50 19.06
N SER A 143 20.55 6.69 19.38
CA SER A 143 20.76 7.13 20.76
C SER A 143 19.45 7.67 21.32
N VAL A 144 18.80 6.87 22.18
CA VAL A 144 17.64 7.33 22.95
C VAL A 144 18.15 8.13 24.14
N ASP A 145 18.12 9.46 24.07
CA ASP A 145 18.64 10.33 25.14
C ASP A 145 17.71 10.38 26.36
N GLU A 146 16.39 10.33 26.17
CA GLU A 146 15.38 10.27 27.23
C GLU A 146 14.22 9.34 26.81
N ILE A 147 13.53 8.72 27.79
CA ILE A 147 12.35 7.89 27.51
C ILE A 147 11.20 8.84 27.17
N PRO A 148 10.69 8.85 25.92
CA PRO A 148 9.73 9.86 25.57
C PRO A 148 8.35 9.56 26.16
N SER A 149 7.65 10.61 26.56
CA SER A 149 6.24 10.50 26.97
C SER A 149 5.34 10.16 25.78
N LYS A 150 5.74 10.61 24.58
CA LYS A 150 4.98 10.46 23.33
C LYS A 150 5.90 10.35 22.13
N ILE A 151 5.56 9.46 21.20
CA ILE A 151 6.23 9.29 19.91
C ILE A 151 5.30 9.74 18.79
N ILE A 152 5.78 10.58 17.88
CA ILE A 152 4.97 11.12 16.78
C ILE A 152 5.51 10.68 15.43
N PHE A 153 4.66 10.14 14.58
CA PHE A 153 4.97 9.89 13.17
C PHE A 153 4.53 11.07 12.31
N ALA A 154 5.42 11.56 11.44
CA ALA A 154 5.17 12.70 10.59
C ALA A 154 5.38 12.36 9.10
N CYS A 155 4.35 12.60 8.28
CA CYS A 155 4.44 12.60 6.82
C CYS A 155 3.81 13.88 6.26
N ASP A 156 3.92 14.13 4.95
CA ASP A 156 3.48 15.41 4.35
C ASP A 156 1.99 15.71 4.63
N ALA A 157 1.12 14.70 4.46
CA ALA A 157 -0.32 14.84 4.66
C ALA A 157 -0.84 14.31 6.01
N GLY A 158 0.00 13.67 6.82
CA GLY A 158 -0.38 13.09 8.11
C GLY A 158 -1.29 11.86 8.10
N MET A 159 -1.95 11.53 6.99
CA MET A 159 -2.98 10.47 6.95
C MET A 159 -2.55 9.15 6.31
N GLY A 160 -1.30 9.07 5.84
CA GLY A 160 -0.79 7.91 5.12
C GLY A 160 0.25 7.13 5.92
N SER A 161 1.49 7.18 5.44
CA SER A 161 2.59 6.37 5.93
C SER A 161 2.90 6.59 7.42
N SER A 162 2.55 7.77 7.95
CA SER A 162 2.62 8.08 9.37
C SER A 162 1.61 7.30 10.23
N ALA A 163 0.39 7.08 9.75
CA ALA A 163 -0.63 6.27 10.44
C ALA A 163 -0.26 4.78 10.46
N MET A 164 0.38 4.31 9.39
CA MET A 164 0.93 2.97 9.30
C MET A 164 2.07 2.76 10.30
N GLY A 165 3.06 3.66 10.33
CA GLY A 165 4.17 3.62 11.28
C GLY A 165 3.71 3.64 12.74
N GLU A 166 2.72 4.49 13.07
CA GLU A 166 2.09 4.51 14.40
C GLU A 166 1.54 3.12 14.79
N THR A 167 0.79 2.49 13.89
CA THR A 167 0.12 1.22 14.17
C THR A 167 1.12 0.10 14.39
N ILE A 168 2.17 0.03 13.55
CA ILE A 168 3.27 -0.94 13.69
C ILE A 168 3.99 -0.73 15.02
N LEU A 169 4.38 0.51 15.33
CA LEU A 169 5.13 0.80 16.56
C LEU A 169 4.27 0.54 17.81
N LYS A 170 2.98 0.91 17.82
CA LYS A 170 2.06 0.58 18.92
C LYS A 170 2.00 -0.93 19.21
N LYS A 171 1.91 -1.74 18.16
CA LYS A 171 1.88 -3.21 18.29
C LYS A 171 3.19 -3.72 18.89
N LYS A 172 4.33 -3.28 18.36
CA LYS A 172 5.66 -3.70 18.86
C LYS A 172 5.96 -3.22 20.28
N LEU A 173 5.56 -2.00 20.65
CA LEU A 173 5.70 -1.48 22.02
C LEU A 173 4.87 -2.31 23.01
N LYS A 174 3.63 -2.67 22.63
CA LYS A 174 2.77 -3.52 23.45
C LYS A 174 3.33 -4.93 23.63
N GLU A 175 3.88 -5.53 22.57
CA GLU A 175 4.59 -6.82 22.63
C GLU A 175 5.87 -6.74 23.49
N ALA A 176 6.51 -5.57 23.50
CA ALA A 176 7.66 -5.27 24.35
C ALA A 176 7.30 -4.97 25.81
N GLY A 177 6.02 -4.84 26.16
CA GLY A 177 5.55 -4.47 27.50
C GLY A 177 5.81 -3.01 27.87
N ILE A 178 5.98 -2.14 26.87
CA ILE A 178 6.24 -0.71 27.04
C ILE A 178 4.96 0.07 26.75
N ASP A 179 4.53 0.91 27.70
CA ASP A 179 3.34 1.75 27.56
C ASP A 179 3.75 3.20 27.27
N ILE A 180 3.89 3.53 25.99
CA ILE A 180 4.18 4.88 25.50
C ILE A 180 3.12 5.24 24.47
N ALA A 181 2.61 6.48 24.55
CA ALA A 181 1.64 6.98 23.60
C ALA A 181 2.30 7.21 22.24
N VAL A 182 1.72 6.65 21.19
CA VAL A 182 2.14 6.90 19.80
C VAL A 182 0.99 7.58 19.06
N SER A 183 1.30 8.61 18.27
CA SER A 183 0.35 9.28 17.38
C SER A 183 0.98 9.63 16.04
N HIS A 184 0.18 9.99 15.05
CA HIS A 184 0.65 10.55 13.79
C HIS A 184 0.13 11.99 13.57
N SER A 185 0.82 12.75 12.72
CA SER A 185 0.41 14.09 12.29
C SER A 185 1.05 14.46 10.95
N ALA A 186 0.59 15.53 10.33
CA ALA A 186 1.31 16.14 9.22
C ALA A 186 2.58 16.83 9.73
N VAL A 187 3.65 16.87 8.92
CA VAL A 187 4.91 17.56 9.31
C VAL A 187 4.64 19.01 9.74
N ASN A 188 3.72 19.71 9.07
CA ASN A 188 3.36 21.10 9.38
C ASN A 188 2.51 21.27 10.65
N GLU A 189 1.98 20.18 11.20
CA GLU A 189 1.12 20.16 12.38
C GLU A 189 1.82 19.53 13.59
N LEU A 190 3.15 19.32 13.49
CA LEU A 190 3.95 18.81 14.59
C LEU A 190 3.85 19.75 15.80
N PRO A 191 3.49 19.21 16.98
CA PRO A 191 3.38 20.03 18.17
C PRO A 191 4.79 20.37 18.67
N GLN A 192 4.97 21.58 19.21
CA GLN A 192 6.30 22.09 19.61
C GLN A 192 6.93 21.34 20.80
N ASP A 193 6.11 20.60 21.55
CA ASP A 193 6.50 19.74 22.65
C ASP A 193 6.82 18.30 22.21
N ALA A 194 6.90 18.03 20.91
CA ALA A 194 7.28 16.72 20.41
C ALA A 194 8.72 16.37 20.84
N GLU A 195 8.85 15.25 21.58
CA GLU A 195 10.15 14.76 22.06
C GLU A 195 10.84 13.87 21.01
N VAL A 196 10.08 12.97 20.37
CA VAL A 196 10.59 12.04 19.34
C VAL A 196 9.68 12.05 18.13
N VAL A 197 10.26 12.28 16.95
CA VAL A 197 9.56 12.32 15.67
C VAL A 197 10.16 11.34 14.68
N PHE A 198 9.33 10.43 14.14
CA PHE A 198 9.68 9.55 13.02
C PHE A 198 9.20 10.17 11.71
N THR A 199 10.08 10.35 10.73
CA THR A 199 9.70 10.92 9.42
C THR A 199 10.53 10.33 8.27
N GLN A 200 10.17 10.63 7.03
CA GLN A 200 10.96 10.26 5.86
C GLN A 200 12.20 11.15 5.72
N GLU A 201 13.27 10.61 5.15
CA GLU A 201 14.51 11.36 4.89
C GLU A 201 14.26 12.64 4.08
N SER A 202 13.36 12.58 3.10
CA SER A 202 12.93 13.75 2.30
C SER A 202 12.27 14.87 3.10
N LEU A 203 11.77 14.58 4.31
CA LEU A 203 11.05 15.51 5.17
C LEU A 203 11.84 15.90 6.43
N GLU A 204 13.07 15.37 6.59
CA GLU A 204 13.90 15.59 7.78
C GLU A 204 14.20 17.08 8.02
N GLU A 205 14.64 17.80 6.99
CA GLU A 205 14.94 19.24 7.12
C GLU A 205 13.73 20.05 7.53
N ARG A 206 12.55 19.72 6.98
CA ARG A 206 11.31 20.42 7.28
C ARG A 206 10.86 20.14 8.71
N ALA A 207 10.99 18.90 9.18
CA ALA A 207 10.71 18.55 10.57
C ALA A 207 11.65 19.31 11.53
N LYS A 208 12.96 19.39 11.22
CA LYS A 208 13.95 20.15 12.02
C LYS A 208 13.61 21.64 12.12
N GLN A 209 13.06 22.23 11.07
CA GLN A 209 12.65 23.65 11.09
C GLN A 209 11.46 23.91 12.03
N ILE A 210 10.55 22.95 12.16
CA ILE A 210 9.32 23.10 12.94
C ILE A 210 9.55 22.72 14.41
N VAL A 211 10.27 21.63 14.65
CA VAL A 211 10.57 21.09 15.99
C VAL A 211 12.10 20.93 16.16
N PRO A 212 12.85 22.03 16.32
CA PRO A 212 14.31 21.99 16.38
C PRO A 212 14.86 21.27 17.63
N ASN A 213 14.05 21.13 18.67
CA ASN A 213 14.43 20.48 19.93
C ASN A 213 14.03 18.99 19.99
N ALA A 214 13.31 18.48 18.99
CA ALA A 214 12.87 17.09 18.95
C ALA A 214 13.99 16.17 18.44
N HIS A 215 14.03 14.94 18.95
CA HIS A 215 14.87 13.89 18.38
C HIS A 215 14.19 13.31 17.13
N ILE A 216 14.76 13.61 15.96
CA ILE A 216 14.20 13.20 14.67
C ILE A 216 14.89 11.93 14.19
N ILE A 217 14.09 10.91 13.94
CA ILE A 217 14.52 9.61 13.40
C ILE A 217 13.98 9.48 11.99
N THR A 218 14.88 9.31 11.03
CA THR A 218 14.50 9.12 9.63
C THR A 218 14.30 7.65 9.30
N VAL A 219 13.29 7.37 8.48
CA VAL A 219 13.03 6.05 7.90
C VAL A 219 12.92 6.18 6.39
N GLU A 220 13.54 5.25 5.65
CA GLU A 220 13.37 5.19 4.20
C GLU A 220 11.98 4.67 3.84
N ASN A 221 11.52 3.65 4.55
CA ASN A 221 10.24 3.00 4.33
C ASN A 221 9.53 2.72 5.65
N PHE A 222 8.32 3.24 5.81
CA PHE A 222 7.52 3.03 7.02
C PHE A 222 7.07 1.58 7.23
N LEU A 223 7.14 0.74 6.18
CA LEU A 223 6.91 -0.70 6.26
C LEU A 223 8.13 -1.48 6.77
N ASP A 224 9.34 -0.93 6.63
CA ASP A 224 10.52 -1.61 7.14
C ASP A 224 10.48 -1.57 8.67
N SER A 225 10.54 -2.76 9.25
CA SER A 225 10.33 -2.94 10.67
C SER A 225 11.64 -2.85 11.47
N THR A 226 12.78 -2.89 10.77
CA THR A 226 14.15 -2.86 11.32
C THR A 226 14.45 -1.59 12.13
N PRO A 227 14.12 -0.37 11.65
CA PRO A 227 14.36 0.85 12.43
C PRO A 227 13.55 0.88 13.73
N TYR A 228 12.32 0.35 13.71
CA TYR A 228 11.47 0.27 14.90
C TYR A 228 12.02 -0.73 15.92
N ASP A 229 12.52 -1.88 15.48
CA ASP A 229 13.11 -2.88 16.38
C ASP A 229 14.36 -2.33 17.05
N ASN A 230 15.24 -1.68 16.29
CA ASN A 230 16.43 -1.04 16.82
C ASN A 230 16.08 0.05 17.85
N TYR A 231 15.06 0.87 17.57
CA TYR A 231 14.59 1.88 18.51
C TYR A 231 14.01 1.26 19.79
N ILE A 232 13.19 0.22 19.68
CA ILE A 232 12.61 -0.47 20.84
C ILE A 232 13.68 -1.15 21.69
N LEU A 233 14.70 -1.75 21.07
CA LEU A 233 15.82 -2.35 21.77
C LEU A 233 16.62 -1.30 22.55
N ALA A 234 16.93 -0.16 21.92
CA ALA A 234 17.60 0.96 22.59
C ALA A 234 16.76 1.50 23.76
N LEU A 235 15.44 1.62 23.56
CA LEU A 235 14.51 2.06 24.58
C LEU A 235 14.42 1.09 25.77
N LYS A 236 14.37 -0.23 25.52
CA LYS A 236 14.42 -1.26 26.57
C LYS A 236 15.70 -1.19 27.37
N ALA A 237 16.85 -1.10 26.69
CA ALA A 237 18.15 -1.01 27.36
C ALA A 237 18.23 0.19 28.30
N LYS A 238 17.60 1.32 27.94
CA LYS A 238 17.49 2.50 28.82
C LYS A 238 16.51 2.32 29.98
N ILE A 239 15.34 1.73 29.74
CA ILE A 239 14.37 1.45 30.81
C ILE A 239 14.99 0.52 31.86
N ASP A 240 15.76 -0.49 31.43
CA ASP A 240 16.44 -1.43 32.32
C ASP A 240 17.62 -0.79 33.09
N GLN A 241 18.24 0.27 32.54
CA GLN A 241 19.30 1.03 33.23
C GLN A 241 18.76 2.03 34.27
N GLN A 242 17.47 2.39 34.22
CA GLN A 242 16.82 3.29 35.19
C GLN A 242 16.11 2.56 36.34
N LYS A 243 16.00 1.23 36.29
CA LYS A 243 15.51 0.38 37.39
C LYS A 243 16.64 -0.02 38.34
#